data_AF-A0A7Y6PN58-F1
#
_entry.id   AF-A0A7Y6PN58-F1
#
_cell.length_a   1.000
_cell.length_b   1.000
_cell.length_c   1.000
_cell.angle_alpha   90.00
_cell.angle_beta   90.00
_cell.angle_gamma   90.00
#
_symmetry.space_group_name_H-M   'P 1'
#
loop_
_entity.id
_entity.type
_entity.pdbx_description
1 polymer ?
#
loop_
_entity_poly.entity_id
_entity_poly.type
_entity_poly.pdbx_seq_one_letter_code
_entity_poly.pdbx_strand_id
1 'polypeptide(L)' 'MAGPIALASALSRVVSIKCPWCGHKKAVTRQPVSHRVCPKCHKHFPDPLAKAKKRK' A
#
# COMPACT_ATOMS: atom_id res chain seq x y z
N MET A 1 5.18 -22.62 20.46
CA MET A 1 5.38 -21.17 20.70
C MET A 1 5.84 -20.53 19.39
N ALA A 2 4.92 -19.99 18.59
CA ALA A 2 5.26 -19.26 17.37
C ALA A 2 5.96 -17.96 17.78
N GLY A 3 7.27 -17.88 17.54
CA GLY A 3 8.12 -16.81 18.03
C GLY A 3 7.76 -15.41 17.47
N PRO A 4 8.29 -14.35 18.10
CA PRO A 4 7.98 -12.95 17.79
C PRO A 4 8.34 -12.52 16.35
N ILE A 5 9.12 -13.33 15.62
CA ILE A 5 9.56 -13.07 14.23
C ILE A 5 8.38 -13.09 13.23
N ALA A 6 7.33 -13.86 13.52
CA ALA A 6 6.14 -13.92 12.66
C ALA A 6 5.36 -12.60 12.68
N LEU A 7 5.34 -11.89 13.82
CA LEU A 7 4.65 -10.61 13.95
C LEU A 7 5.39 -9.48 13.23
N ALA A 8 6.73 -9.47 13.29
CA ALA A 8 7.57 -8.48 12.60
C ALA A 8 7.39 -8.53 11.07
N SER A 9 7.29 -9.74 10.51
CA SER A 9 7.11 -9.97 9.06
C SER A 9 5.75 -9.49 8.53
N ALA A 10 4.73 -9.44 9.39
CA ALA A 10 3.40 -8.92 9.04
C ALA A 10 3.38 -7.38 9.02
N LEU A 11 4.10 -6.75 9.95
CA LEU A 11 4.23 -5.29 10.04
C LEU A 11 5.06 -4.69 8.89
N SER A 12 6.06 -5.43 8.37
CA SER A 12 6.85 -5.01 7.20
C SER A 12 6.04 -4.88 5.90
N ARG A 13 4.77 -5.33 5.92
CA ARG A 13 3.87 -5.27 4.78
C ARG A 13 3.02 -4.01 4.77
N VAL A 14 3.07 -3.09 5.73
CA VAL A 14 2.27 -1.86 5.67
C VAL A 14 3.13 -0.70 5.17
N VAL A 15 2.69 -0.03 4.11
CA VAL A 15 3.37 1.12 3.51
C VAL A 15 2.40 2.30 3.40
N SER A 16 2.92 3.51 3.54
CA SER A 16 2.11 4.73 3.35
C SER A 16 2.10 5.14 1.88
N ILE A 17 0.91 5.22 1.28
CA ILE A 17 0.72 5.73 -0.09
C ILE A 17 0.05 7.09 -0.02
N LYS A 18 0.54 8.04 -0.82
CA LYS A 18 -0.06 9.36 -1.02
C LYS A 18 -1.03 9.32 -2.20
N CYS A 19 -2.26 9.81 -2.01
CA CYS A 19 -3.21 10.01 -3.10
C CYS A 19 -2.71 11.13 -4.03
N PRO A 20 -2.65 10.92 -5.35
CA PRO A 20 -2.19 11.94 -6.30
C PRO A 20 -3.16 13.11 -6.44
N TRP A 21 -4.44 12.93 -6.11
CA TRP A 21 -5.48 13.93 -6.31
C TRP A 21 -5.60 14.92 -5.15
N CYS A 22 -5.65 14.41 -3.92
CA CYS A 22 -5.89 15.22 -2.72
C CYS A 22 -4.70 15.26 -1.76
N GLY A 23 -3.60 14.56 -2.08
CA GLY A 23 -2.41 14.50 -1.25
C GLY A 23 -2.56 13.71 0.05
N HIS A 24 -3.72 13.10 0.31
CA HIS A 24 -3.98 12.33 1.52
C HIS A 24 -3.10 11.07 1.58
N LYS A 25 -2.43 10.84 2.71
CA LYS A 25 -1.62 9.65 2.96
C LYS A 25 -2.47 8.59 3.66
N LYS A 26 -2.41 7.36 3.17
CA LYS A 26 -3.04 6.21 3.82
C LYS A 26 -2.05 5.07 4.00
N ALA A 27 -2.08 4.43 5.15
CA ALA A 27 -1.39 3.18 5.39
C ALA A 27 -2.13 2.07 4.66
N VAL A 28 -1.39 1.28 3.88
CA VAL A 28 -1.96 0.16 3.16
C VAL A 28 -1.03 -1.04 3.20
N THR A 29 -1.59 -2.23 3.08
CA THR A 29 -0.78 -3.41 2.84
C THR A 29 -0.10 -3.32 1.47
N ARG A 30 1.15 -3.79 1.44
CA ARG A 30 2.10 -3.90 0.32
C ARG A 30 1.71 -5.08 -0.57
N GLN A 31 0.41 -5.24 -0.75
CA GLN A 31 -0.17 -6.11 -1.76
C GLN A 31 -0.31 -5.28 -3.04
N PRO A 32 0.26 -5.73 -4.17
CA PRO A 32 0.04 -5.08 -5.44
C PRO A 32 -1.44 -5.27 -5.82
N VAL A 33 -2.12 -4.16 -6.06
CA VAL A 33 -3.51 -4.16 -6.56
C VAL A 33 -3.57 -3.30 -7.81
N SER A 34 -4.46 -3.56 -8.76
CA SER A 34 -4.50 -2.77 -9.99
C SER A 34 -4.88 -1.30 -9.74
N HIS A 35 -5.85 -1.07 -8.85
CA HIS A 35 -6.36 0.24 -8.52
C HIS A 35 -6.61 0.37 -7.02
N ARG A 36 -6.50 1.59 -6.49
CA ARG A 36 -6.87 1.95 -5.12
C ARG A 36 -7.85 3.11 -5.12
N VAL A 37 -8.75 3.09 -4.14
CA VAL A 37 -9.68 4.20 -3.86
C VAL A 37 -9.16 5.04 -2.71
N CYS A 38 -9.14 6.37 -2.86
CA CYS A 38 -8.82 7.26 -1.75
C CYS A 38 -10.03 7.38 -0.81
N PRO A 39 -9.90 7.19 0.52
CA PRO A 39 -11.03 7.36 1.45
C PRO A 39 -11.46 8.82 1.63
N LYS A 40 -10.63 9.80 1.21
CA LYS A 40 -10.93 11.23 1.39
C LYS A 40 -11.65 11.84 0.18
N CYS A 41 -11.19 11.52 -1.03
CA CYS A 41 -11.77 12.08 -2.26
C CYS A 41 -12.52 11.04 -3.10
N HIS A 42 -12.59 9.78 -2.65
CA HIS A 42 -13.22 8.64 -3.34
C HIS A 42 -12.77 8.41 -4.79
N LYS A 43 -11.69 9.06 -5.23
CA LYS A 43 -11.13 8.88 -6.56
C LYS A 43 -10.35 7.56 -6.65
N HIS A 44 -10.51 6.91 -7.78
CA HIS A 44 -9.75 5.73 -8.17
C HIS A 44 -8.41 6.18 -8.77
N PHE A 45 -7.32 5.52 -8.40
CA PHE A 45 -6.01 5.78 -8.97
C PHE A 45 -5.21 4.48 -9.08
N PRO A 46 -4.29 4.36 -10.06
CA PRO A 46 -3.44 3.20 -10.19
C PRO A 46 -2.54 3.07 -8.96
N ASP A 47 -2.38 1.85 -8.48
CA ASP A 47 -1.52 1.60 -7.32
C ASP A 47 -0.05 1.88 -7.66
N PRO A 48 0.64 2.76 -6.92
CA PRO A 48 2.05 3.01 -7.17
C PRO A 48 2.93 1.79 -6.87
N LEU A 49 2.48 0.85 -6.04
CA LEU A 49 3.25 -0.38 -5.77
C LEU A 49 3.14 -1.40 -6.90
N ALA A 50 2.02 -1.44 -7.63
CA ALA A 50 1.88 -2.30 -8.81
C ALA A 50 2.89 -1.96 -9.91
N LYS A 51 3.25 -0.68 -10.08
CA LYS A 51 4.29 -0.25 -11.04
C LYS A 51 5.71 -0.62 -10.58
N ALA A 52 5.96 -0.69 -9.27
CA ALA A 52 7.29 -1.00 -8.75
C ALA A 52 7.79 -2.42 -9.11
N LYS A 53 6.89 -3.35 -9.47
CA LYS A 53 7.25 -4.72 -9.86
C LYS A 53 7.79 -4.85 -11.30
N LYS A 54 7.83 -3.77 -12.09
CA LYS A 54 8.25 -3.77 -13.51
C LYS A 54 9.67 -3.22 -13.78
N ARG A 55 10.53 -3.06 -12.77
CA ARG A 55 11.98 -2.85 -13.00
C ARG A 55 12.69 -4.20 -12.94
N LYS A 56 12.78 -4.87 -14.08
CA LYS A 56 13.73 -5.94 -14.35
C LYS A 56 14.47 -5.57 -15.63
#